data_AF-A0A2W6NF14-F1
#
_entry.id   AF-A0A2W6NF14-F1
#
_cell.length_a   1.000
_cell.length_b   1.000
_cell.length_c   1.000
_cell.angle_alpha   90.00
_cell.angle_beta   90.00
_cell.angle_gamma   90.00
#
_symmetry.space_group_name_H-M   'P 1'
#
loop_
_entity.id
_entity.type
_entity.pdbx_description
1 polymer ?
#
loop_
_entity_poly.entity_id
_entity_poly.type
_entity_poly.pdbx_seq_one_letter_code
_entity_poly.pdbx_strand_id
1 'polypeptide(L)'
;MNITDLLIILPKAILIAFLYSLAMLWLVIPAILPFILTTFIPKINKILLKNRSIVYWIIGSFISYIIFIMAHIISFFFKFNMDSVSIVFLGAMIFNIYSTIYLLLFKFLSNNKQNIFPSKKEKYCLFGLNLLFSLLFYAICIATFTYDLANKVIKFFNGV
;
A
#
# COMPACT_ATOMS: atom_id res chain seq x y z
N MET A 1 7.25 24.94 13.34
CA MET A 1 6.11 24.13 13.80
C MET A 1 6.51 23.52 15.12
N ASN A 2 5.72 23.69 16.18
CA ASN A 2 6.11 23.23 17.52
C ASN A 2 6.00 21.70 17.60
N ILE A 3 6.82 21.03 18.43
CA ILE A 3 6.80 19.56 18.56
C ILE A 3 5.42 19.07 19.03
N THR A 4 4.74 19.87 19.83
CA THR A 4 3.35 19.68 20.26
C THR A 4 2.35 19.72 19.10
N ASP A 5 2.55 20.61 18.12
CA ASP A 5 1.71 20.65 16.91
C ASP A 5 1.92 19.39 16.07
N LEU A 6 3.18 18.93 15.93
CA LEU A 6 3.50 17.68 15.22
C LEU A 6 2.85 16.46 15.88
N LEU A 7 2.86 16.40 17.23
CA LEU A 7 2.26 15.32 18.02
C LEU A 7 0.73 15.30 18.00
N ILE A 8 0.07 16.40 17.66
CA ILE A 8 -1.41 16.47 17.54
C ILE A 8 -1.83 16.28 16.08
N ILE A 9 -1.11 16.89 15.14
CA ILE A 9 -1.40 16.83 13.70
C ILE A 9 -1.17 15.42 13.16
N LEU A 10 -0.10 14.74 13.59
CA LEU A 10 0.22 13.38 13.12
C LEU A 10 -0.87 12.35 13.46
N PRO A 11 -1.34 12.18 14.71
CA PRO A 11 -2.42 11.24 15.02
C PRO A 11 -3.76 11.66 14.40
N LYS A 12 -4.05 12.96 14.26
CA LYS A 12 -5.23 13.41 13.51
C LYS A 12 -5.14 13.03 12.03
N ALA A 13 -3.99 13.22 11.40
CA ALA A 13 -3.76 12.84 10.01
C ALA A 13 -3.84 11.31 9.82
N ILE A 14 -3.30 10.53 10.76
CA ILE A 14 -3.43 9.06 10.78
C ILE A 14 -4.91 8.65 10.92
N LEU A 15 -5.67 9.29 11.82
CA LEU A 15 -7.09 9.00 12.01
C LEU A 15 -7.92 9.37 10.78
N ILE A 16 -7.66 10.54 10.18
CA ILE A 16 -8.32 10.98 8.95
C ILE A 16 -7.97 10.03 7.80
N ALA A 17 -6.71 9.63 7.66
CA ALA A 17 -6.26 8.64 6.69
C ALA A 17 -6.94 7.28 6.90
N PHE A 18 -7.14 6.86 8.14
CA PHE A 18 -7.86 5.63 8.50
C PHE A 18 -9.36 5.70 8.21
N LEU A 19 -10.01 6.83 8.49
CA LEU A 19 -11.42 7.04 8.15
C LEU A 19 -11.62 7.12 6.63
N TYR A 20 -10.70 7.78 5.92
CA TYR A 20 -10.69 7.79 4.46
C TYR A 20 -10.43 6.40 3.88
N SER A 21 -9.57 5.58 4.48
CA SER A 21 -9.33 4.22 4.02
C SER A 21 -10.55 3.31 4.24
N LEU A 22 -11.29 3.52 5.33
CA LEU A 22 -12.61 2.90 5.58
C LEU A 22 -13.67 3.35 4.59
N ALA A 23 -13.74 4.65 4.26
CA ALA A 23 -14.65 5.17 3.24
C ALA A 23 -14.30 4.63 1.83
N MET A 24 -13.01 4.40 1.58
CA MET A 24 -12.48 3.84 0.34
C MET A 24 -12.40 2.32 0.34
N LEU A 25 -13.04 1.60 1.28
CA LEU A 25 -12.98 0.14 1.35
C LEU A 25 -13.34 -0.53 0.01
N TRP A 26 -14.32 0.06 -0.71
CA TRP A 26 -14.75 -0.35 -2.05
C TRP A 26 -13.66 -0.23 -3.13
N LEU A 27 -12.69 0.67 -2.94
CA LEU A 27 -11.51 0.80 -3.81
C LEU A 27 -10.34 -0.05 -3.32
N VAL A 28 -10.19 -0.21 -2.00
CA VAL A 28 -9.12 -1.02 -1.41
C VAL A 28 -9.25 -2.48 -1.82
N ILE A 29 -10.47 -3.04 -1.82
CA ILE A 29 -10.72 -4.45 -2.18
C ILE A 29 -10.27 -4.78 -3.62
N PRO A 30 -10.73 -4.08 -4.68
CA PRO A 30 -10.27 -4.35 -6.03
C PRO A 30 -8.79 -3.99 -6.23
N ALA A 31 -8.27 -2.97 -5.54
CA ALA A 31 -6.86 -2.59 -5.66
C ALA A 31 -5.90 -3.59 -4.97
N ILE A 32 -6.34 -4.31 -3.93
CA ILE A 32 -5.54 -5.36 -3.29
C ILE A 32 -5.69 -6.73 -3.97
N LEU A 33 -6.70 -6.89 -4.82
CA LEU A 33 -6.97 -8.15 -5.52
C LEU A 33 -5.75 -8.68 -6.31
N PRO A 34 -4.96 -7.88 -7.05
CA PRO A 34 -3.76 -8.37 -7.72
C PRO A 34 -2.76 -9.01 -6.76
N PHE A 35 -2.59 -8.41 -5.58
CA PHE A 35 -1.72 -8.96 -4.54
C PHE A 35 -2.27 -10.30 -4.01
N ILE A 36 -3.56 -10.37 -3.70
CA ILE A 36 -4.24 -11.61 -3.28
C ILE A 36 -4.04 -12.70 -4.34
N LEU A 37 -4.27 -12.39 -5.61
CA LEU A 37 -4.11 -13.32 -6.72
C LEU A 37 -2.69 -13.90 -6.80
N THR A 38 -1.66 -13.08 -6.56
CA THR A 38 -0.28 -13.59 -6.58
C THR A 38 0.06 -14.55 -5.46
N THR A 39 -0.70 -14.58 -4.36
CA THR A 39 -0.50 -15.57 -3.31
C THR A 39 -0.92 -16.98 -3.72
N PHE A 40 -1.72 -17.13 -4.79
CA PHE A 40 -2.04 -18.43 -5.39
C PHE A 40 -0.94 -18.96 -6.31
N ILE A 41 0.02 -18.12 -6.72
CA ILE A 41 1.16 -18.59 -7.54
C ILE A 41 2.01 -19.55 -6.70
N PRO A 42 2.21 -20.82 -7.11
CA PRO A 42 2.81 -21.85 -6.24
C PRO A 42 4.18 -21.47 -5.68
N LYS A 43 5.00 -20.78 -6.49
CA LYS A 43 6.33 -20.32 -6.07
C LYS A 43 6.26 -19.23 -5.01
N ILE A 44 5.36 -18.26 -5.18
CA ILE A 44 5.17 -17.16 -4.23
C ILE A 44 4.53 -17.67 -2.95
N ASN A 45 3.50 -18.51 -3.06
CA ASN A 45 2.84 -19.17 -1.94
C ASN A 45 3.87 -19.88 -1.03
N LYS A 46 4.74 -20.72 -1.63
CA LYS A 46 5.81 -21.41 -0.90
C LYS A 46 6.72 -20.45 -0.16
N ILE A 47 7.10 -19.33 -0.78
CA ILE A 47 7.95 -18.30 -0.14
C ILE A 47 7.21 -17.63 1.02
N LEU A 48 5.93 -17.27 0.86
CA LEU A 48 5.11 -16.61 1.88
C LEU A 48 4.87 -17.51 3.10
N LEU A 49 4.81 -18.83 2.91
CA LEU A 49 4.65 -19.81 4.01
C LEU A 49 5.93 -20.10 4.80
N LYS A 50 7.10 -19.64 4.34
CA LYS A 50 8.39 -19.81 5.04
C LYS A 50 8.43 -19.08 6.38
N ASN A 51 9.25 -19.58 7.31
CA ASN A 51 9.39 -18.96 8.60
C ASN A 51 10.02 -17.55 8.48
N ARG A 52 9.55 -16.57 9.24
CA ARG A 52 9.94 -15.14 9.14
C ARG A 52 9.72 -14.44 7.78
N SER A 53 9.07 -15.05 6.77
CA SER A 53 8.69 -14.36 5.51
C SER A 53 7.97 -13.03 5.75
N ILE A 54 7.04 -13.01 6.70
CA ILE A 54 6.27 -11.83 7.12
C ILE A 54 7.16 -10.70 7.67
N VAL A 55 8.24 -11.05 8.37
CA VAL A 55 9.19 -10.06 8.88
C VAL A 55 9.88 -9.34 7.73
N TYR A 56 10.28 -10.09 6.69
CA TYR A 56 10.86 -9.50 5.49
C TYR A 56 9.84 -8.67 4.69
N TRP A 57 8.56 -9.07 4.69
CA TRP A 57 7.50 -8.24 4.13
C TRP A 57 7.36 -6.91 4.87
N ILE A 58 7.29 -6.93 6.20
CA ILE A 58 7.19 -5.73 7.04
C ILE A 58 8.41 -4.81 6.85
N ILE A 59 9.63 -5.38 6.84
CA ILE A 59 10.84 -4.62 6.56
C ILE A 59 10.76 -3.97 5.17
N GLY A 60 10.27 -4.72 4.16
CA GLY A 60 10.06 -4.20 2.82
C GLY A 60 9.05 -3.05 2.79
N SER A 61 7.92 -3.18 3.46
CA SER A 61 6.92 -2.12 3.62
C SER A 61 7.53 -0.86 4.22
N PHE A 62 8.38 -1.00 5.26
CA PHE A 62 9.04 0.14 5.91
C PHE A 62 10.04 0.83 4.97
N ILE A 63 10.82 0.06 4.22
CA ILE A 63 11.75 0.61 3.23
C ILE A 63 10.99 1.31 2.10
N SER A 64 9.93 0.69 1.56
CA SER A 64 9.05 1.29 0.55
C SER A 64 8.49 2.62 1.06
N TYR A 65 8.04 2.65 2.32
CA TYR A 65 7.56 3.87 2.97
C TYR A 65 8.62 4.98 3.03
N ILE A 66 9.87 4.66 3.43
CA ILE A 66 10.98 5.63 3.40
C ILE A 66 11.22 6.15 1.98
N ILE A 67 11.21 5.28 0.98
CA ILE A 67 11.38 5.67 -0.43
C ILE A 67 10.28 6.66 -0.84
N PHE A 68 9.02 6.41 -0.45
CA PHE A 68 7.92 7.32 -0.75
C PHE A 68 8.03 8.66 -0.01
N ILE A 69 8.51 8.69 1.24
CA ILE A 69 8.82 9.95 1.95
C ILE A 69 9.85 10.75 1.17
N MET A 70 10.95 10.11 0.77
CA MET A 70 12.02 10.78 0.03
C MET A 70 11.52 11.31 -1.31
N ALA A 71 10.69 10.55 -2.03
CA ALA A 71 10.05 10.99 -3.26
C ALA A 71 9.13 12.21 -3.03
N HIS A 72 8.39 12.24 -1.91
CA HIS A 72 7.55 13.37 -1.52
C HIS A 72 8.37 14.63 -1.22
N ILE A 73 9.46 14.51 -0.46
CA ILE A 73 10.37 15.62 -0.16
C ILE A 73 11.01 16.14 -1.45
N ILE A 74 11.50 15.27 -2.33
CA ILE A 74 12.06 15.67 -3.62
C ILE A 74 10.99 16.43 -4.44
N SER A 75 9.77 15.90 -4.49
CA SER A 75 8.67 16.53 -5.22
C SER A 75 8.32 17.93 -4.68
N PHE A 76 8.40 18.14 -3.36
CA PHE A 76 8.27 19.45 -2.71
C PHE A 76 9.29 20.45 -3.29
N PHE A 77 10.57 20.06 -3.35
CA PHE A 77 11.64 20.94 -3.83
C PHE A 77 11.50 21.30 -5.31
N PHE A 78 11.00 20.37 -6.13
CA PHE A 78 10.79 20.59 -7.56
C PHE A 78 9.43 21.21 -7.92
N LYS A 79 8.63 21.62 -6.92
CA LYS A 79 7.28 22.20 -7.11
C LYS A 79 6.35 21.32 -7.96
N PHE A 80 6.49 20.00 -7.85
CA PHE A 80 5.51 19.08 -8.44
C PHE A 80 4.16 19.20 -7.72
N ASN A 81 3.07 18.76 -8.36
CA ASN A 81 1.73 18.81 -7.78
C ASN A 81 1.64 17.97 -6.50
N MET A 82 1.67 18.63 -5.35
CA MET A 82 1.80 18.01 -4.02
C MET A 82 0.61 17.14 -3.62
N ASP A 83 -0.58 17.45 -4.14
CA ASP A 83 -1.79 16.68 -3.89
C ASP A 83 -1.67 15.27 -4.47
N SER A 84 -1.14 15.16 -5.70
CA SER A 84 -0.90 13.88 -6.35
C SER A 84 0.10 13.01 -5.58
N VAL A 85 1.18 13.62 -5.05
CA VAL A 85 2.22 12.90 -4.31
C VAL A 85 1.76 12.51 -2.91
N SER A 86 0.90 13.30 -2.28
CA SER A 86 0.26 12.96 -1.01
C SER A 86 -0.69 11.78 -1.15
N ILE A 87 -1.41 11.69 -2.27
CA ILE A 87 -2.25 10.55 -2.63
C ILE A 87 -1.40 9.29 -2.89
N VAL A 88 -0.22 9.42 -3.53
CA VAL A 88 0.76 8.30 -3.64
C VAL A 88 1.07 7.71 -2.27
N PHE A 89 1.43 8.60 -1.35
CA PHE A 89 1.89 8.23 -0.03
C PHE A 89 0.79 7.53 0.76
N LEU A 90 -0.42 8.10 0.74
CA LEU A 90 -1.58 7.53 1.39
C LEU A 90 -1.93 6.15 0.81
N GLY A 91 -1.95 6.02 -0.52
CA GLY A 91 -2.22 4.75 -1.20
C GLY A 91 -1.22 3.65 -0.84
N ALA A 92 0.07 3.96 -0.86
CA ALA A 92 1.12 3.01 -0.47
C ALA A 92 1.03 2.61 1.01
N MET A 93 0.73 3.55 1.90
CA MET A 93 0.52 3.27 3.33
C MET A 93 -0.67 2.33 3.54
N ILE A 94 -1.81 2.61 2.88
CA ILE A 94 -3.00 1.76 2.91
C ILE A 94 -2.65 0.36 2.41
N PHE A 95 -2.02 0.23 1.24
CA PHE A 95 -1.61 -1.06 0.71
C PHE A 95 -0.73 -1.85 1.68
N ASN A 96 0.26 -1.20 2.29
CA ASN A 96 1.17 -1.87 3.21
C ASN A 96 0.45 -2.38 4.46
N ILE A 97 -0.52 -1.64 5.00
CA ILE A 97 -1.35 -2.08 6.12
C ILE A 97 -2.18 -3.30 5.72
N TYR A 98 -3.00 -3.18 4.68
CA TYR A 98 -3.94 -4.24 4.28
C TYR A 98 -3.22 -5.50 3.77
N SER A 99 -2.12 -5.37 3.03
CA SER A 99 -1.34 -6.52 2.58
C SER A 99 -0.69 -7.27 3.75
N THR A 100 -0.22 -6.54 4.78
CA THR A 100 0.33 -7.16 5.99
C THR A 100 -0.75 -7.90 6.79
N ILE A 101 -1.93 -7.28 6.97
CA ILE A 101 -3.07 -7.94 7.62
C ILE A 101 -3.47 -9.20 6.86
N TYR A 102 -3.58 -9.11 5.52
CA TYR A 102 -3.89 -10.26 4.68
C TYR A 102 -2.86 -11.36 4.83
N LEU A 103 -1.56 -11.05 4.81
CA LEU A 103 -0.50 -12.07 4.96
C LEU A 103 -0.50 -12.72 6.34
N LEU A 104 -0.82 -11.97 7.40
CA LEU A 104 -0.98 -12.53 8.74
C LEU A 104 -2.13 -13.53 8.76
N LEU A 105 -3.29 -13.18 8.20
CA LEU A 105 -4.44 -14.07 8.09
C LEU A 105 -4.13 -15.30 7.22
N PHE A 106 -3.54 -15.09 6.05
CA PHE A 106 -3.11 -16.14 5.13
C PHE A 106 -2.19 -17.15 5.82
N LYS A 107 -1.22 -16.65 6.58
CA LYS A 107 -0.27 -17.49 7.29
C LYS A 107 -0.88 -18.17 8.51
N PHE A 108 -1.82 -17.52 9.20
CA PHE A 108 -2.56 -18.10 10.31
C PHE A 108 -3.42 -19.29 9.85
N LEU A 109 -4.17 -19.11 8.76
CA LEU A 109 -5.08 -20.11 8.18
C LEU A 109 -4.37 -21.22 7.42
N SER A 110 -3.11 -21.04 7.03
CA SER A 110 -2.36 -22.08 6.32
C SER A 110 -1.86 -23.17 7.27
N ASN A 111 -2.29 -24.41 7.00
CA ASN A 111 -1.82 -25.61 7.70
C ASN A 111 -0.40 -26.04 7.29
N ASN A 112 0.13 -25.51 6.18
CA ASN A 112 1.41 -25.93 5.60
C ASN A 112 2.55 -24.95 5.92
N LYS A 113 2.70 -24.57 7.19
CA LYS A 113 3.78 -23.66 7.63
C LYS A 113 5.13 -24.35 7.45
N GLN A 114 6.03 -23.73 6.70
CA GLN A 114 7.37 -24.26 6.46
C GLN A 114 8.34 -23.72 7.50
N ASN A 115 9.02 -24.60 8.23
CA ASN A 115 10.01 -24.21 9.24
C ASN A 115 11.39 -23.88 8.62
N ILE A 116 11.38 -23.35 7.39
CA ILE A 116 12.55 -23.02 6.59
C ILE A 116 12.61 -21.51 6.43
N PHE A 117 13.79 -20.90 6.55
CA PHE A 117 13.98 -19.48 6.32
C PHE A 117 14.04 -19.13 4.81
N PRO A 118 13.56 -17.95 4.39
CA PRO A 118 13.75 -17.47 3.03
C PRO A 118 15.23 -17.32 2.70
N SER A 119 15.63 -17.83 1.54
CA SER A 119 16.95 -17.62 0.95
C SER A 119 17.16 -16.15 0.57
N LYS A 120 18.42 -15.74 0.34
CA LYS A 120 18.75 -14.36 -0.07
C LYS A 120 17.93 -13.90 -1.29
N LYS A 121 17.79 -14.74 -2.32
CA LYS A 121 16.99 -14.45 -3.52
C LYS A 121 15.51 -14.25 -3.20
N GLU A 122 14.96 -15.04 -2.29
CA GLU A 122 13.56 -14.95 -1.88
C GLU A 122 13.27 -13.69 -1.04
N LYS A 123 14.23 -13.25 -0.22
CA LYS A 123 14.12 -11.96 0.50
C LYS A 123 13.99 -10.79 -0.47
N TYR A 124 14.85 -10.73 -1.50
CA TYR A 124 14.76 -9.70 -2.54
C TYR A 124 13.47 -9.82 -3.37
N CYS A 125 12.99 -11.03 -3.62
CA CYS A 125 11.72 -11.25 -4.29
C CYS A 125 10.55 -10.69 -3.46
N LEU A 126 10.50 -10.95 -2.15
CA LEU A 126 9.48 -10.38 -1.26
C LEU A 126 9.52 -8.85 -1.24
N PHE A 127 10.72 -8.27 -1.19
CA PHE A 127 10.91 -6.83 -1.28
C PHE A 127 10.39 -6.26 -2.60
N GLY A 128 10.80 -6.85 -3.73
CA GLY A 128 10.36 -6.41 -5.06
C GLY A 128 8.85 -6.53 -5.26
N LEU A 129 8.23 -7.60 -4.75
CA LEU A 129 6.77 -7.75 -4.77
C LEU A 129 6.08 -6.68 -3.94
N ASN A 130 6.57 -6.39 -2.73
CA ASN A 130 5.99 -5.33 -1.89
C ASN A 130 6.03 -3.97 -2.59
N LEU A 131 7.18 -3.60 -3.17
CA LEU A 131 7.33 -2.34 -3.90
C LEU A 131 6.42 -2.29 -5.15
N LEU A 132 6.41 -3.37 -5.94
CA LEU A 132 5.59 -3.49 -7.15
C LEU A 132 4.10 -3.29 -6.82
N PHE A 133 3.59 -3.98 -5.80
CA PHE A 133 2.17 -3.88 -5.45
C PHE A 133 1.83 -2.56 -4.77
N SER A 134 2.75 -1.96 -4.01
CA SER A 134 2.55 -0.61 -3.47
C SER A 134 2.36 0.42 -4.60
N LEU A 135 3.20 0.35 -5.64
CA LEU A 135 3.10 1.20 -6.82
C LEU A 135 1.85 0.90 -7.65
N LEU A 136 1.52 -0.38 -7.84
CA LEU A 136 0.31 -0.78 -8.58
C LEU A 136 -0.96 -0.30 -7.87
N PHE A 137 -1.03 -0.48 -6.55
CA PHE A 137 -2.16 -0.02 -5.74
C PHE A 137 -2.34 1.49 -5.88
N TYR A 138 -1.26 2.25 -5.80
CA TYR A 138 -1.27 3.68 -6.09
C TYR A 138 -1.84 4.00 -7.47
N ALA A 139 -1.35 3.34 -8.52
CA ALA A 139 -1.79 3.58 -9.89
C ALA A 139 -3.30 3.31 -10.05
N ILE A 140 -3.80 2.24 -9.42
CA ILE A 140 -5.24 1.91 -9.40
C ILE A 140 -6.03 2.99 -8.66
N CYS A 141 -5.55 3.45 -7.50
CA CYS A 141 -6.19 4.53 -6.76
C CYS A 141 -6.28 5.80 -7.61
N ILE A 142 -5.18 6.27 -8.20
CA ILE A 142 -5.20 7.45 -9.07
C ILE A 142 -6.17 7.26 -10.23
N ALA A 143 -6.05 6.16 -10.97
CA ALA A 143 -6.90 5.91 -12.11
C ALA A 143 -8.37 6.01 -11.70
N THR A 144 -8.74 5.39 -10.58
CA THR A 144 -10.13 5.41 -10.11
C THR A 144 -10.58 6.78 -9.61
N PHE A 145 -9.73 7.53 -8.91
CA PHE A 145 -10.03 8.91 -8.52
C PHE A 145 -10.19 9.84 -9.72
N THR A 146 -9.29 9.75 -10.71
CA THR A 146 -9.37 10.54 -11.94
C THR A 146 -10.59 10.17 -12.77
N TYR A 147 -10.95 8.89 -12.81
CA TYR A 147 -12.11 8.42 -13.57
C TYR A 147 -13.42 8.80 -12.88
N ASP A 148 -13.52 8.68 -11.55
CA ASP A 148 -14.68 9.15 -10.78
C ASP A 148 -14.84 10.67 -10.88
N LEU A 149 -13.74 11.42 -10.82
CA LEU A 149 -13.73 12.86 -11.04
C LEU A 149 -14.19 13.21 -12.47
N ALA A 150 -13.65 12.54 -13.49
CA ALA A 150 -14.07 12.73 -14.88
C ALA A 150 -15.56 12.40 -15.08
N ASN A 151 -16.05 11.34 -14.45
CA ASN A 151 -17.46 10.93 -14.53
C ASN A 151 -18.38 11.93 -13.83
N LYS A 152 -17.96 12.50 -12.68
CA LYS A 152 -18.67 13.59 -12.00
C LYS A 152 -18.69 14.88 -12.81
N VAL A 153 -17.57 15.22 -13.48
CA VAL A 153 -17.48 16.38 -14.37
C VAL A 153 -18.40 16.20 -15.58
N ILE A 154 -18.42 15.03 -16.21
CA ILE A 154 -19.32 14.72 -17.33
C ILE A 154 -20.79 14.80 -16.90
N LYS A 155 -21.15 14.28 -15.72
CA LYS A 155 -22.51 14.39 -15.17
C LYS A 155 -22.92 15.84 -14.91
N PHE A 156 -22.01 16.64 -14.33
CA PHE A 156 -22.23 18.07 -14.10
C PHE A 156 -22.51 18.84 -15.40
N PHE A 157 -21.73 18.59 -16.47
CA PHE A 157 -21.95 19.23 -17.77
C PHE A 157 -23.17 18.70 -18.52
N ASN A 158 -23.59 17.45 -18.27
CA ASN A 158 -24.77 16.85 -18.87
C ASN A 158 -26.06 17.09 -18.06
N GLY A 159 -26.00 17.81 -16.93
CA GLY A 159 -27.17 18.17 -16.13
C GLY A 159 -27.88 17.00 -15.44
N VAL A 160 -27.15 15.92 -15.11
CA VAL A 160 -27.66 14.74 -14.38
C VAL A 160 -27.09 14.68 -12.97
#